data_AF-A0A6I2MBD5-F1
#
_entry.id   AF-A0A6I2MBD5-F1
#
_cell.length_a   1.000
_cell.length_b   1.000
_cell.length_c   1.000
_cell.angle_alpha   90.00
_cell.angle_beta   90.00
_cell.angle_gamma   90.00
#
_symmetry.space_group_name_H-M   'P 1'
#
loop_
_entity.id
_entity.type
_entity.pdbx_description
1 polymer ?
#
loop_
_entity_poly.entity_id
_entity_poly.type
_entity_poly.pdbx_seq_one_letter_code
_entity_poly.pdbx_strand_id
1 'polypeptide(L)'
;MYFKKITLFMFMSLVFVFVVPAVSEAATPDFSSVQQKVSQKCNYDPQTQYGKFIPYQTGNCLLSNVSLELEVPAEIVKAVATKESIDWQQFKNGDPIISGDGGIGIMQITVYPAADEENLKKNAIFNIYSGVKRLKDYLTVPIGSNKPAPLVQKDDPSTYLERWYFSALRYNGIKPENSPLAVCEGDGERNTGAYQEELYELIKTDSGKGIQDINTKIALIDMLPADFTYPCGSEENITFNKTDFKLNAHMTETKHLFNQNDTLITFNEDAADPKIRQGATGSAPVVKAGKGITVKPAGEFVYDSSAGSSNHFVWYPVQVKDSQTKGYVASSYLKRILTRLEGTSRYHTAAEISKEGWKQSDTVVLATGTDFPDALSGTPLAAKYQAPLLLVDGKSKTIQSKYNLPAKQEISRLGAKKAIILGGKGAIPLEVENELRGSGLTVTRISGTDRFETSAKIAESLPSSTAIVATGRNFPDAISVAAYASKKGYPILLSEVTVIPEKIKTSLTNVTKTVVIGGKNAISAQVFNELKSKGAVRISGKDRYETSIQVAQQLKLGQNEIFTARGDQFPDALSGAVLASKNNASVLLVNDASSKTLIDKYQAATILGGQGAVNANIEKDIINLLKN
;
A
#
# COMPACT_ATOMS: atom_id res chain seq x y z
N MET A 1 13.61 -43.43 -48.35
CA MET A 1 14.45 -42.98 -47.21
C MET A 1 14.25 -41.47 -47.06
N TYR A 2 13.32 -41.07 -46.19
CA TYR A 2 12.87 -39.68 -46.02
C TYR A 2 13.70 -39.01 -44.91
N PHE A 3 14.43 -37.93 -45.24
CA PHE A 3 15.01 -37.03 -44.24
C PHE A 3 14.14 -35.77 -44.14
N LYS A 4 13.41 -35.63 -43.02
CA LYS A 4 12.79 -34.36 -42.62
C LYS A 4 13.79 -33.58 -41.77
N LYS A 5 14.20 -32.40 -42.25
CA LYS A 5 14.82 -31.36 -41.42
C LYS A 5 13.75 -30.80 -40.47
N ILE A 6 13.94 -30.99 -39.17
CA ILE A 6 13.19 -30.30 -38.11
C ILE A 6 13.99 -29.04 -37.79
N THR A 7 13.46 -27.88 -38.18
CA THR A 7 13.95 -26.58 -37.73
C THR A 7 13.36 -26.32 -36.35
N LEU A 8 14.17 -26.44 -35.31
CA LEU A 8 13.82 -26.12 -33.93
C LEU A 8 13.85 -24.59 -33.77
N PHE A 9 12.70 -23.93 -33.81
CA PHE A 9 12.56 -22.53 -33.40
C PHE A 9 12.65 -22.45 -31.88
N MET A 10 13.84 -22.14 -31.37
CA MET A 10 14.07 -21.86 -29.95
C MET A 10 13.52 -20.46 -29.65
N PHE A 11 12.28 -20.37 -29.18
CA PHE A 11 11.73 -19.14 -28.60
C PHE A 11 12.44 -18.88 -27.27
N MET A 12 13.54 -18.12 -27.33
CA MET A 12 14.18 -17.56 -26.16
C MET A 12 13.28 -16.43 -25.64
N SER A 13 12.31 -16.80 -24.79
CA SER A 13 11.52 -15.84 -24.04
C SER A 13 12.44 -15.18 -23.02
N LEU A 14 12.98 -14.00 -23.35
CA LEU A 14 13.53 -13.09 -22.34
C LEU A 14 12.35 -12.60 -21.49
N VAL A 15 12.06 -13.34 -20.43
CA VAL A 15 11.17 -12.89 -19.37
C VAL A 15 11.99 -11.92 -18.52
N PHE A 16 11.85 -10.62 -18.75
CA PHE A 16 12.18 -9.63 -17.73
C PHE A 16 11.06 -9.67 -16.69
N VAL A 17 11.23 -10.54 -15.69
CA VAL A 17 10.39 -10.49 -14.50
C VAL A 17 10.89 -9.30 -13.68
N PHE A 18 10.11 -8.23 -13.58
CA PHE A 18 10.22 -7.34 -12.43
C PHE A 18 9.49 -8.04 -11.27
N VAL A 19 10.17 -9.01 -10.65
CA VAL A 19 9.80 -9.46 -9.30
C VAL A 19 10.28 -8.34 -8.39
N VAL A 20 9.38 -7.67 -7.67
CA VAL A 20 9.78 -7.12 -6.37
C VAL A 20 9.97 -8.36 -5.50
N PRO A 21 11.21 -8.79 -5.19
CA PRO A 21 11.39 -10.10 -4.59
C PRO A 21 10.68 -10.12 -3.23
N ALA A 22 9.77 -11.08 -3.05
CA ALA A 22 9.73 -11.81 -1.79
C ALA A 22 11.17 -12.26 -1.49
N VAL A 23 11.59 -12.16 -0.23
CA VAL A 23 12.95 -12.45 0.28
C VAL A 23 13.73 -13.31 -0.72
N SER A 24 14.71 -12.72 -1.39
CA SER A 24 15.56 -13.44 -2.30
C SER A 24 16.14 -14.65 -1.56
N GLU A 25 15.87 -15.88 -2.03
CA GLU A 25 16.56 -17.09 -1.59
C GLU A 25 18.07 -17.06 -1.97
N ALA A 26 18.55 -15.98 -2.60
CA ALA A 26 19.98 -15.81 -2.85
C ALA A 26 20.75 -15.85 -1.52
N ALA A 27 21.84 -16.60 -1.52
CA ALA A 27 22.76 -16.66 -0.40
C ALA A 27 23.18 -15.24 0.00
N THR A 28 23.14 -14.94 1.31
CA THR A 28 23.65 -13.68 1.85
C THR A 28 25.06 -13.44 1.30
N PRO A 29 25.33 -12.29 0.66
CA PRO A 29 26.65 -12.01 0.10
C PRO A 29 27.76 -12.17 1.13
N ASP A 30 28.92 -12.66 0.69
CA ASP A 30 30.08 -12.79 1.56
C ASP A 30 30.60 -11.40 1.98
N PHE A 31 31.16 -11.34 3.18
CA PHE A 31 31.64 -10.08 3.75
C PHE A 31 32.69 -9.39 2.87
N SER A 32 33.61 -10.13 2.25
CA SER A 32 34.70 -9.54 1.45
C SER A 32 34.16 -8.76 0.24
N SER A 33 33.16 -9.33 -0.44
CA SER A 33 32.43 -8.67 -1.53
C SER A 33 31.72 -7.40 -1.07
N VAL A 34 31.00 -7.46 0.06
CA VAL A 34 30.31 -6.29 0.63
C VAL A 34 31.31 -5.21 1.02
N GLN A 35 32.40 -5.57 1.71
CA GLN A 35 33.43 -4.62 2.12
C GLN A 35 34.03 -3.89 0.93
N GLN A 36 34.40 -4.61 -0.13
CA GLN A 36 35.00 -4.00 -1.32
C GLN A 36 34.08 -2.92 -1.92
N LYS A 37 32.80 -3.24 -2.13
CA LYS A 37 31.82 -2.32 -2.71
C LYS A 37 31.55 -1.12 -1.81
N VAL A 38 31.35 -1.36 -0.51
CA VAL A 38 31.04 -0.30 0.46
C VAL A 38 32.23 0.63 0.67
N SER A 39 33.44 0.09 0.81
CA SER A 39 34.67 0.87 0.94
C SER A 39 34.88 1.79 -0.26
N GLN A 40 34.65 1.27 -1.48
CA GLN A 40 34.74 2.07 -2.69
C GLN A 40 33.66 3.16 -2.73
N LYS A 41 32.39 2.81 -2.47
CA LYS A 41 31.26 3.74 -2.58
C LYS A 41 31.27 4.84 -1.52
N CYS A 42 31.77 4.54 -0.33
CA CYS A 42 31.85 5.49 0.78
C CYS A 42 33.22 6.13 0.98
N ASN A 43 34.20 5.80 0.13
CA ASN A 43 35.59 6.23 0.28
C ASN A 43 36.11 5.98 1.70
N TYR A 44 35.89 4.77 2.21
CA TYR A 44 36.19 4.37 3.59
C TYR A 44 37.03 3.10 3.60
N ASP A 45 38.29 3.22 4.01
CA ASP A 45 39.19 2.09 4.20
C ASP A 45 39.28 1.75 5.70
N PRO A 46 38.74 0.59 6.15
CA PRO A 46 38.74 0.21 7.55
C PRO A 46 40.14 0.20 8.19
N GLN A 47 41.20 -0.10 7.43
CA GLN A 47 42.56 -0.18 7.98
C GLN A 47 43.09 1.21 8.35
N THR A 48 42.94 2.18 7.47
CA THR A 48 43.40 3.55 7.72
C THR A 48 42.43 4.37 8.57
N GLN A 49 41.18 3.92 8.74
CA GLN A 49 40.15 4.58 9.55
C GLN A 49 39.99 4.01 10.96
N TYR A 50 40.76 2.98 11.33
CA TYR A 50 40.77 2.43 12.69
C TYR A 50 41.03 3.52 13.74
N GLY A 51 40.21 3.51 14.81
CA GLY A 51 40.32 4.43 15.94
C GLY A 51 39.87 5.87 15.64
N LYS A 52 39.46 6.19 14.41
CA LYS A 52 39.06 7.55 14.01
C LYS A 52 37.57 7.77 14.21
N PHE A 53 37.21 9.02 14.50
CA PHE A 53 35.81 9.46 14.48
C PHE A 53 35.21 9.28 13.08
N ILE A 54 33.99 8.73 13.01
CA ILE A 54 33.27 8.52 11.75
C ILE A 54 32.36 9.74 11.54
N PRO A 55 32.57 10.58 10.52
CA PRO A 55 31.64 11.67 10.23
C PRO A 55 30.22 11.14 9.99
N TYR A 56 29.21 11.91 10.40
CA TYR A 56 27.82 11.45 10.39
C TYR A 56 27.36 10.96 9.01
N GLN A 57 27.68 11.71 7.95
CA GLN A 57 27.33 11.31 6.58
C GLN A 57 28.20 10.18 6.02
N THR A 58 29.41 9.95 6.58
CA THR A 58 30.16 8.72 6.32
C THR A 58 29.44 7.53 6.95
N GLY A 59 28.98 7.65 8.19
CA GLY A 59 28.14 6.64 8.86
C GLY A 59 26.85 6.36 8.08
N ASN A 60 26.17 7.41 7.62
CA ASN A 60 24.99 7.31 6.74
C ASN A 60 25.30 6.47 5.49
N CYS A 61 26.46 6.72 4.88
CA CYS A 61 26.91 5.97 3.72
C CYS A 61 27.17 4.50 3.99
N LEU A 62 27.90 4.19 5.06
CA LEU A 62 28.24 2.82 5.43
C LEU A 62 26.97 2.02 5.76
N LEU A 63 26.10 2.56 6.62
CA LEU A 63 24.85 1.93 7.03
C LEU A 63 23.94 1.67 5.83
N SER A 64 23.74 2.69 4.98
CA SER A 64 22.86 2.56 3.81
C SER A 64 23.37 1.50 2.82
N ASN A 65 24.65 1.53 2.47
CA ASN A 65 25.17 0.65 1.43
C ASN A 65 25.33 -0.80 1.90
N VAL A 66 25.71 -1.04 3.16
CA VAL A 66 25.68 -2.40 3.71
C VAL A 66 24.25 -2.92 3.74
N SER A 67 23.28 -2.09 4.16
CA SER A 67 21.86 -2.44 4.17
C SER A 67 21.36 -2.87 2.78
N LEU A 68 21.70 -2.11 1.73
CA LEU A 68 21.31 -2.41 0.36
C LEU A 68 21.94 -3.71 -0.17
N GLU A 69 23.22 -3.95 0.11
CA GLU A 69 23.89 -5.20 -0.29
C GLU A 69 23.26 -6.44 0.37
N LEU A 70 22.72 -6.29 1.58
CA LEU A 70 22.04 -7.37 2.29
C LEU A 70 20.51 -7.36 2.09
N GLU A 71 19.96 -6.47 1.28
CA GLU A 71 18.51 -6.35 1.01
C GLU A 71 17.68 -6.12 2.30
N VAL A 72 18.25 -5.39 3.26
CA VAL A 72 17.55 -4.89 4.45
C VAL A 72 17.19 -3.42 4.19
N PRO A 73 16.01 -2.91 4.58
CA PRO A 73 15.71 -1.50 4.48
C PRO A 73 16.67 -0.66 5.33
N ALA A 74 17.32 0.32 4.70
CA ALA A 74 18.29 1.19 5.35
C ALA A 74 17.67 2.00 6.49
N GLU A 75 16.38 2.27 6.43
CA GLU A 75 15.62 2.92 7.49
C GLU A 75 15.67 2.12 8.80
N ILE A 76 15.49 0.79 8.72
CA ILE A 76 15.54 -0.10 9.89
C ILE A 76 16.96 -0.17 10.45
N VAL A 77 17.95 -0.32 9.58
CA VAL A 77 19.37 -0.42 9.98
C VAL A 77 19.84 0.87 10.66
N LYS A 78 19.48 2.04 10.12
CA LYS A 78 19.81 3.35 10.69
C LYS A 78 19.13 3.57 12.03
N ALA A 79 17.87 3.16 12.18
CA ALA A 79 17.16 3.23 13.45
C ALA A 79 17.88 2.38 14.52
N VAL A 80 18.24 1.13 14.17
CA VAL A 80 19.00 0.23 15.06
C VAL A 80 20.32 0.89 15.44
N ALA A 81 21.14 1.31 14.47
CA ALA A 81 22.41 1.96 14.75
C ALA A 81 22.28 3.22 15.63
N THR A 82 21.19 3.99 15.50
CA THR A 82 20.89 5.17 16.32
C THR A 82 20.51 4.81 17.74
N LYS A 83 19.78 3.69 17.91
CA LYS A 83 19.38 3.19 19.22
C LYS A 83 20.54 2.53 19.97
N GLU A 84 21.38 1.80 19.24
CA GLU A 84 22.59 1.14 19.75
C GLU A 84 23.75 2.13 19.98
N SER A 85 23.85 3.16 19.14
CA SER A 85 24.93 4.15 19.23
C SER A 85 24.42 5.56 18.95
N ILE A 86 24.71 6.48 19.86
CA ILE A 86 24.11 7.83 19.83
C ILE A 86 24.47 8.65 18.58
N ASP A 87 25.67 8.42 18.00
CA ASP A 87 26.19 9.19 16.86
C ASP A 87 26.82 8.32 15.78
N TRP A 88 26.38 7.06 15.65
CA TRP A 88 26.90 6.11 14.64
C TRP A 88 28.42 5.92 14.69
N GLN A 89 28.97 5.88 15.91
CA GLN A 89 30.41 5.76 16.13
C GLN A 89 30.82 4.31 16.37
N GLN A 90 31.94 3.93 15.76
CA GLN A 90 32.64 2.67 16.06
C GLN A 90 33.66 2.85 17.19
N PHE A 91 34.26 4.03 17.28
CA PHE A 91 35.41 4.31 18.14
C PHE A 91 35.18 5.54 19.02
N LYS A 92 35.78 5.54 20.21
CA LYS A 92 35.86 6.69 21.11
C LYS A 92 37.29 6.80 21.62
N ASN A 93 37.93 7.95 21.39
CA ASN A 93 39.31 8.22 21.80
C ASN A 93 40.36 7.20 21.27
N GLY A 94 40.13 6.62 20.09
CA GLY A 94 41.05 5.63 19.50
C GLY A 94 40.66 4.18 19.77
N ASP A 95 39.80 3.93 20.76
CA ASP A 95 39.40 2.59 21.18
C ASP A 95 38.02 2.21 20.64
N PRO A 96 37.76 0.91 20.38
CA PRO A 96 36.42 0.44 20.02
C PRO A 96 35.42 0.74 21.15
N ILE A 97 34.22 1.17 20.79
CA ILE A 97 33.14 1.35 21.76
C ILE A 97 32.62 -0.03 22.17
N ILE A 98 32.60 -0.31 23.47
CA ILE A 98 32.06 -1.53 24.06
C ILE A 98 31.10 -1.14 25.18
N SER A 99 29.82 -1.52 25.08
CA SER A 99 28.82 -1.29 26.13
C SER A 99 29.06 -2.15 27.37
N GLY A 100 28.34 -1.84 28.46
CA GLY A 100 28.43 -2.58 29.71
C GLY A 100 28.02 -4.06 29.62
N ASP A 101 27.21 -4.43 28.62
CA ASP A 101 26.82 -5.81 28.30
C ASP A 101 27.75 -6.48 27.26
N GLY A 102 28.84 -5.82 26.86
CA GLY A 102 29.83 -6.35 25.92
C GLY A 102 29.51 -6.12 24.44
N GLY A 103 28.48 -5.33 24.12
CA GLY A 103 28.13 -4.98 22.74
C GLY A 103 29.21 -4.14 22.07
N ILE A 104 29.67 -4.56 20.90
CA ILE A 104 30.81 -3.93 20.20
C ILE A 104 30.32 -2.99 19.09
N GLY A 105 30.87 -1.77 19.07
CA GLY A 105 30.88 -0.89 17.90
C GLY A 105 29.54 -0.25 17.53
N ILE A 106 29.43 0.26 16.31
CA ILE A 106 28.27 1.02 15.84
C ILE A 106 26.92 0.28 15.95
N MET A 107 26.93 -1.05 15.81
CA MET A 107 25.74 -1.90 15.93
C MET A 107 25.65 -2.65 17.26
N GLN A 108 26.56 -2.39 18.23
CA GLN A 108 26.61 -3.03 19.56
C GLN A 108 26.40 -4.56 19.55
N ILE A 109 27.12 -5.27 18.68
CA ILE A 109 26.97 -6.74 18.55
C ILE A 109 27.54 -7.43 19.79
N THR A 110 26.72 -8.23 20.50
CA THR A 110 27.09 -8.97 21.73
C THR A 110 27.33 -10.47 21.52
N VAL A 111 26.66 -11.07 20.52
CA VAL A 111 26.78 -12.51 20.24
C VAL A 111 27.44 -12.73 18.88
N TYR A 112 28.61 -13.34 18.87
CA TYR A 112 29.43 -13.58 17.68
C TYR A 112 30.46 -14.70 17.93
N PRO A 113 30.99 -15.36 16.88
CA PRO A 113 32.12 -16.28 17.02
C PRO A 113 33.35 -15.56 17.57
N ALA A 114 34.08 -16.18 18.50
CA ALA A 114 35.28 -15.58 19.09
C ALA A 114 36.35 -15.18 18.05
N ALA A 115 36.42 -15.91 16.92
CA ALA A 115 37.32 -15.60 15.81
C ALA A 115 37.01 -14.25 15.12
N ASP A 116 35.79 -13.74 15.25
CA ASP A 116 35.32 -12.52 14.59
C ASP A 116 35.44 -11.27 15.50
N GLU A 117 35.73 -11.45 16.78
CA GLU A 117 35.73 -10.37 17.79
C GLU A 117 36.68 -9.22 17.45
N GLU A 118 37.92 -9.54 17.06
CA GLU A 118 38.91 -8.53 16.68
C GLU A 118 38.47 -7.73 15.45
N ASN A 119 37.78 -8.38 14.50
CA ASN A 119 37.26 -7.70 13.32
C ASN A 119 36.07 -6.82 13.69
N LEU A 120 35.18 -7.27 14.59
CA LEU A 120 34.08 -6.45 15.12
C LEU A 120 34.58 -5.18 15.81
N LYS A 121 35.70 -5.26 16.53
CA LYS A 121 36.33 -4.11 17.18
C LYS A 121 36.96 -3.16 16.18
N LYS A 122 37.69 -3.69 15.20
CA LYS A 122 38.58 -2.90 14.34
C LYS A 122 37.94 -2.39 13.05
N ASN A 123 36.83 -3.00 12.60
CA ASN A 123 36.28 -2.75 11.28
C ASN A 123 34.80 -2.35 11.36
N ALA A 124 34.53 -1.06 11.16
CA ALA A 124 33.17 -0.53 11.17
C ALA A 124 32.27 -1.19 10.11
N ILE A 125 32.79 -1.53 8.92
CA ILE A 125 32.00 -2.21 7.88
C ILE A 125 31.63 -3.62 8.33
N PHE A 126 32.56 -4.36 8.93
CA PHE A 126 32.28 -5.70 9.46
C PHE A 126 31.26 -5.66 10.60
N ASN A 127 31.36 -4.67 11.48
CA ASN A 127 30.41 -4.45 12.57
C ASN A 127 28.99 -4.21 12.03
N ILE A 128 28.85 -3.30 11.05
CA ILE A 128 27.58 -3.04 10.36
C ILE A 128 27.08 -4.31 9.66
N TYR A 129 27.92 -4.97 8.86
CA TYR A 129 27.57 -6.20 8.15
C TYR A 129 27.01 -7.26 9.09
N SER A 130 27.65 -7.46 10.25
CA SER A 130 27.23 -8.43 11.25
C SER A 130 25.86 -8.10 11.85
N GLY A 131 25.60 -6.83 12.14
CA GLY A 131 24.29 -6.36 12.62
C GLY A 131 23.19 -6.51 11.56
N VAL A 132 23.44 -6.04 10.34
CA VAL A 132 22.49 -6.14 9.23
C VAL A 132 22.19 -7.60 8.87
N LYS A 133 23.22 -8.46 8.86
CA LYS A 133 23.06 -9.89 8.66
C LYS A 133 22.19 -10.52 9.75
N ARG A 134 22.39 -10.15 11.02
CA ARG A 134 21.55 -10.63 12.13
C ARG A 134 20.08 -10.25 11.93
N LEU A 135 19.78 -9.02 11.53
CA LEU A 135 18.41 -8.60 11.19
C LEU A 135 17.81 -9.48 10.08
N LYS A 136 18.59 -9.73 9.00
CA LYS A 136 18.17 -10.58 7.87
C LYS A 136 17.92 -12.01 8.30
N ASP A 137 18.85 -12.60 9.05
CA ASP A 137 18.74 -13.97 9.56
C ASP A 137 17.46 -14.12 10.42
N TYR A 138 17.06 -13.10 11.17
CA TYR A 138 15.82 -13.14 11.97
C TYR A 138 14.51 -13.15 11.19
N LEU A 139 14.54 -12.95 9.87
CA LEU A 139 13.37 -13.22 9.03
C LEU A 139 13.13 -14.72 8.81
N THR A 140 14.16 -15.56 8.91
CA THR A 140 14.09 -16.98 8.53
C THR A 140 14.42 -17.92 9.68
N VAL A 141 15.30 -17.52 10.60
CA VAL A 141 15.70 -18.34 11.74
C VAL A 141 14.50 -18.61 12.67
N PRO A 142 14.12 -19.88 12.89
CA PRO A 142 13.03 -20.27 13.79
C PRO A 142 13.15 -19.69 15.20
N ILE A 143 12.03 -19.63 15.91
CA ILE A 143 11.99 -19.26 17.33
C ILE A 143 11.62 -20.49 18.18
N GLY A 144 12.43 -20.79 19.20
CA GLY A 144 12.26 -21.99 20.04
C GLY A 144 12.35 -23.31 19.26
N SER A 145 11.71 -24.36 19.76
CA SER A 145 11.70 -25.70 19.17
C SER A 145 10.79 -25.77 17.94
N ASN A 146 11.31 -25.38 16.77
CA ASN A 146 10.68 -25.52 15.44
C ASN A 146 9.48 -24.60 15.11
N LYS A 147 9.26 -23.48 15.80
CA LYS A 147 8.25 -22.49 15.34
C LYS A 147 8.86 -21.57 14.27
N PRO A 148 8.13 -21.25 13.18
CA PRO A 148 8.58 -20.27 12.19
C PRO A 148 8.92 -18.92 12.83
N ALA A 149 9.78 -18.13 12.18
CA ALA A 149 10.04 -16.76 12.64
C ALA A 149 8.72 -15.97 12.74
N PRO A 150 8.50 -15.18 13.81
CA PRO A 150 7.37 -14.28 13.89
C PRO A 150 7.56 -13.14 12.89
N LEU A 151 6.51 -12.86 12.11
CA LEU A 151 6.59 -12.03 10.92
C LEU A 151 5.30 -11.24 10.73
N VAL A 152 5.44 -9.98 10.35
CA VAL A 152 4.32 -9.18 9.82
C VAL A 152 4.21 -9.44 8.33
N GLN A 153 3.01 -9.73 7.83
CA GLN A 153 2.70 -10.01 6.43
C GLN A 153 3.71 -10.99 5.79
N LYS A 154 3.70 -12.25 6.25
CA LYS A 154 4.76 -13.23 5.93
C LYS A 154 5.03 -13.47 4.44
N ASP A 155 4.06 -13.20 3.58
CA ASP A 155 4.14 -13.46 2.13
C ASP A 155 4.56 -12.20 1.34
N ASP A 156 4.67 -11.04 2.01
CA ASP A 156 5.01 -9.77 1.36
C ASP A 156 6.54 -9.56 1.28
N PRO A 157 7.01 -8.79 0.27
CA PRO A 157 8.42 -8.41 0.08
C PRO A 157 9.11 -7.83 1.31
N SER A 158 10.41 -8.10 1.44
CA SER A 158 11.27 -7.52 2.49
C SER A 158 11.58 -6.04 2.27
N THR A 159 11.16 -5.47 1.14
CA THR A 159 11.26 -4.03 0.85
C THR A 159 10.28 -3.20 1.69
N TYR A 160 9.31 -3.82 2.35
CA TYR A 160 8.39 -3.16 3.26
C TYR A 160 8.94 -3.07 4.68
N LEU A 161 8.81 -1.90 5.31
CA LEU A 161 9.39 -1.61 6.62
C LEU A 161 8.78 -2.49 7.71
N GLU A 162 7.44 -2.56 7.80
CA GLU A 162 6.74 -3.28 8.87
C GLU A 162 7.06 -4.79 8.91
N ARG A 163 7.54 -5.36 7.78
CA ARG A 163 8.03 -6.74 7.68
C ARG A 163 9.07 -7.06 8.75
N TRP A 164 9.88 -6.07 9.12
CA TRP A 164 11.05 -6.18 9.99
C TRP A 164 10.75 -5.96 11.48
N TYR A 165 9.50 -5.68 11.84
CA TYR A 165 9.09 -5.36 13.22
C TYR A 165 9.59 -6.39 14.24
N PHE A 166 9.38 -7.68 13.98
CA PHE A 166 9.84 -8.75 14.87
C PHE A 166 11.33 -9.06 14.75
N SER A 167 11.96 -8.80 13.59
CA SER A 167 13.43 -8.89 13.48
C SER A 167 14.11 -7.81 14.33
N ALA A 168 13.54 -6.61 14.37
CA ALA A 168 14.00 -5.52 15.22
C ALA A 168 13.82 -5.85 16.70
N LEU A 169 12.68 -6.42 17.10
CA LEU A 169 12.47 -6.93 18.46
C LEU A 169 13.55 -7.97 18.84
N ARG A 170 13.78 -8.95 17.95
CA ARG A 170 14.78 -10.01 18.16
C ARG A 170 16.22 -9.50 18.19
N TYR A 171 16.48 -8.36 17.58
CA TYR A 171 17.80 -7.72 17.57
C TYR A 171 18.25 -7.35 18.98
N ASN A 172 17.38 -6.72 19.75
CA ASN A 172 17.63 -6.39 21.15
C ASN A 172 17.43 -7.62 22.05
N GLY A 173 16.37 -8.39 21.81
CA GLY A 173 16.10 -9.64 22.51
C GLY A 173 14.61 -9.88 22.75
N ILE A 174 14.22 -11.15 22.87
CA ILE A 174 12.81 -11.55 23.08
C ILE A 174 12.42 -11.55 24.56
N LYS A 175 12.93 -10.60 25.36
CA LYS A 175 12.60 -10.46 26.78
C LYS A 175 11.24 -9.80 26.99
N PRO A 176 10.55 -10.03 28.13
CA PRO A 176 9.22 -9.47 28.40
C PRO A 176 9.10 -7.96 28.24
N GLU A 177 10.13 -7.20 28.62
CA GLU A 177 10.22 -5.75 28.40
C GLU A 177 10.09 -5.30 26.93
N ASN A 178 10.46 -6.18 25.98
CA ASN A 178 10.28 -5.96 24.54
C ASN A 178 8.98 -6.55 23.98
N SER A 179 8.11 -7.09 24.84
CA SER A 179 6.82 -7.60 24.39
C SER A 179 6.03 -6.48 23.71
N PRO A 180 5.46 -6.71 22.51
CA PRO A 180 4.67 -5.68 21.81
C PRO A 180 3.47 -5.17 22.59
N LEU A 181 2.94 -6.01 23.50
CA LEU A 181 1.79 -5.69 24.35
C LEU A 181 2.19 -5.87 25.82
N ALA A 182 1.69 -5.00 26.69
CA ALA A 182 1.88 -5.06 28.13
C ALA A 182 0.99 -6.14 28.76
N VAL A 183 1.32 -7.42 28.55
CA VAL A 183 0.51 -8.57 29.00
C VAL A 183 0.47 -8.70 30.53
N CYS A 184 1.52 -8.26 31.22
CA CYS A 184 1.67 -8.38 32.68
C CYS A 184 1.39 -7.09 33.47
N GLU A 185 1.60 -5.94 32.85
CA GLU A 185 1.53 -4.62 33.51
C GLU A 185 0.27 -3.82 33.12
N GLY A 186 -0.60 -4.39 32.27
CA GLY A 186 -1.82 -3.74 31.78
C GLY A 186 -2.87 -4.72 31.27
N ASP A 187 -3.89 -4.17 30.63
CA ASP A 187 -4.99 -4.88 29.95
C ASP A 187 -4.61 -5.38 28.54
N GLY A 188 -3.31 -5.52 28.27
CA GLY A 188 -2.80 -5.93 26.97
C GLY A 188 -2.63 -4.78 25.98
N GLU A 189 -2.58 -3.54 26.47
CA GLU A 189 -2.30 -2.34 25.67
C GLU A 189 -0.93 -2.39 25.00
N ARG A 190 -0.77 -1.59 23.94
CA ARG A 190 0.45 -1.54 23.14
C ARG A 190 1.60 -0.97 23.97
N ASN A 191 2.70 -1.73 24.09
CA ASN A 191 3.88 -1.32 24.83
C ASN A 191 4.74 -0.38 23.98
N THR A 192 4.41 0.91 23.93
CA THR A 192 5.13 1.91 23.12
C THR A 192 6.58 2.15 23.54
N GLY A 193 7.01 1.62 24.69
CA GLY A 193 8.40 1.68 25.17
C GLY A 193 9.24 0.46 24.76
N ALA A 194 8.65 -0.54 24.11
CA ALA A 194 9.42 -1.68 23.61
C ALA A 194 10.44 -1.24 22.56
N TYR A 195 11.59 -1.92 22.49
CA TYR A 195 12.69 -1.54 21.61
C TYR A 195 12.27 -1.29 20.16
N GLN A 196 11.49 -2.20 19.56
CA GLN A 196 11.01 -2.06 18.19
C GLN A 196 10.00 -0.91 18.00
N GLU A 197 9.29 -0.49 19.03
CA GLU A 197 8.40 0.67 18.94
C GLU A 197 9.19 1.96 18.87
N GLU A 198 10.18 2.10 19.77
CA GLU A 198 11.08 3.25 19.79
C GLU A 198 11.88 3.36 18.49
N LEU A 199 12.31 2.25 17.89
CA LEU A 199 12.97 2.25 16.58
C LEU A 199 12.13 2.87 15.48
N TYR A 200 10.85 2.51 15.41
CA TYR A 200 9.96 3.03 14.37
C TYR A 200 9.52 4.48 14.67
N GLU A 201 9.52 4.89 15.93
CA GLU A 201 9.40 6.30 16.33
C GLU A 201 10.67 7.11 16.00
N LEU A 202 11.85 6.48 15.89
CA LEU A 202 13.00 7.18 15.31
C LEU A 202 12.82 7.39 13.80
N ILE A 203 12.25 6.41 13.09
CA ILE A 203 11.98 6.49 11.65
C ILE A 203 10.95 7.59 11.33
N LYS A 204 9.92 7.71 12.18
CA LYS A 204 8.77 8.61 12.02
C LYS A 204 8.84 9.79 12.98
N THR A 205 8.52 11.02 12.57
CA THR A 205 7.91 11.97 13.54
C THR A 205 6.88 12.86 12.86
N ASP A 206 5.80 13.21 13.55
CA ASP A 206 4.73 14.10 13.07
C ASP A 206 5.16 15.59 12.94
N SER A 207 6.46 15.89 12.93
CA SER A 207 6.99 17.26 12.86
C SER A 207 8.24 17.43 11.98
N GLY A 208 8.56 16.45 11.12
CA GLY A 208 9.73 16.54 10.24
C GLY A 208 11.08 16.40 10.95
N LYS A 209 11.10 15.83 12.16
CA LYS A 209 12.29 15.64 13.01
C LYS A 209 12.73 14.17 13.15
N GLY A 210 11.98 13.26 12.55
CA GLY A 210 12.31 11.85 12.48
C GLY A 210 13.53 11.67 11.63
N ILE A 211 14.26 10.60 11.88
CA ILE A 211 15.53 10.39 11.21
C ILE A 211 15.33 10.21 9.70
N GLN A 212 14.24 9.54 9.32
CA GLN A 212 13.81 9.39 7.93
C GLN A 212 12.56 10.19 7.58
N ASP A 213 11.79 10.68 8.55
CA ASP A 213 10.51 11.37 8.31
C ASP A 213 9.51 10.51 7.49
N ILE A 214 9.41 9.22 7.82
CA ILE A 214 8.53 8.26 7.14
C ILE A 214 7.44 7.78 8.11
N ASN A 215 6.17 7.97 7.75
CA ASN A 215 5.05 7.53 8.57
C ASN A 215 4.73 6.04 8.38
N THR A 216 5.39 5.20 9.17
CA THR A 216 5.14 3.74 9.23
C THR A 216 3.80 3.42 9.90
N LYS A 217 3.29 2.20 9.67
CA LYS A 217 1.94 1.79 10.11
C LYS A 217 1.96 0.73 11.21
N ILE A 218 3.04 0.62 12.00
CA ILE A 218 3.20 -0.45 13.00
C ILE A 218 2.10 -0.48 14.08
N ALA A 219 1.50 0.68 14.40
CA ALA A 219 0.34 0.79 15.29
C ALA A 219 -0.89 0.01 14.80
N LEU A 220 -0.88 -0.42 13.54
CA LEU A 220 -1.93 -1.19 12.90
C LEU A 220 -1.51 -2.65 12.69
N ILE A 221 -0.50 -3.18 13.38
CA ILE A 221 -0.22 -4.62 13.35
C ILE A 221 -1.23 -5.33 14.26
N ASP A 222 -1.94 -6.33 13.72
CA ASP A 222 -2.96 -7.11 14.43
C ASP A 222 -2.33 -8.11 15.41
N MET A 223 -2.37 -7.76 16.69
CA MET A 223 -1.80 -8.51 17.81
C MET A 223 -2.83 -8.63 18.94
N LEU A 224 -2.84 -9.79 19.61
CA LEU A 224 -3.64 -10.04 20.81
C LEU A 224 -2.72 -10.40 21.99
N PRO A 225 -3.12 -10.12 23.25
CA PRO A 225 -2.31 -10.52 24.41
C PRO A 225 -2.00 -12.03 24.43
N ALA A 226 -2.95 -12.86 23.98
CA ALA A 226 -2.78 -14.31 23.88
C ALA A 226 -1.73 -14.76 22.84
N ASP A 227 -1.31 -13.88 21.92
CA ASP A 227 -0.25 -14.18 20.96
C ASP A 227 1.13 -14.26 21.63
N PHE A 228 1.27 -13.73 22.85
CA PHE A 228 2.50 -13.69 23.63
C PHE A 228 2.31 -14.35 25.00
N THR A 229 3.29 -15.12 25.46
CA THR A 229 3.24 -15.75 26.78
C THR A 229 4.60 -15.68 27.47
N TYR A 230 4.61 -15.18 28.69
CA TYR A 230 5.75 -15.15 29.60
C TYR A 230 5.24 -15.01 31.04
N PRO A 231 5.89 -15.59 32.06
CA PRO A 231 5.50 -15.38 33.44
C PRO A 231 5.76 -13.93 33.88
N CYS A 232 4.82 -13.33 34.61
CA CYS A 232 4.97 -11.96 35.08
C CYS A 232 6.08 -11.84 36.13
N GLY A 233 6.96 -10.85 35.98
CA GLY A 233 8.16 -10.67 36.81
C GLY A 233 9.30 -11.64 36.49
N SER A 234 9.20 -12.43 35.42
CA SER A 234 10.27 -13.33 34.97
C SER A 234 11.17 -12.67 33.93
N GLU A 235 12.44 -13.08 33.88
CA GLU A 235 13.38 -12.77 32.80
C GLU A 235 13.35 -13.81 31.68
N GLU A 236 12.44 -14.79 31.74
CA GLU A 236 12.28 -15.79 30.69
C GLU A 236 11.84 -15.17 29.36
N ASN A 237 12.32 -15.76 28.27
CA ASN A 237 11.99 -15.27 26.93
C ASN A 237 10.50 -15.39 26.62
N ILE A 238 9.98 -14.43 25.87
CA ILE A 238 8.62 -14.46 25.31
C ILE A 238 8.44 -15.71 24.45
N THR A 239 7.39 -16.46 24.75
CA THR A 239 6.85 -17.49 23.86
C THR A 239 5.85 -16.85 22.91
N PHE A 240 6.10 -17.01 21.60
CA PHE A 240 5.18 -16.57 20.54
C PHE A 240 4.19 -17.70 20.21
N ASN A 241 2.91 -17.49 20.47
CA ASN A 241 1.83 -18.43 20.15
C ASN A 241 1.34 -18.27 18.70
N LYS A 242 1.52 -17.07 18.14
CA LYS A 242 1.26 -16.71 16.74
C LYS A 242 2.56 -16.21 16.11
N THR A 243 2.80 -16.55 14.84
CA THR A 243 4.01 -16.12 14.10
C THR A 243 3.69 -15.47 12.75
N ASP A 244 2.43 -15.45 12.32
CA ASP A 244 1.98 -14.72 11.13
C ASP A 244 1.02 -13.60 11.56
N PHE A 245 1.56 -12.39 11.66
CA PHE A 245 0.84 -11.19 12.05
C PHE A 245 0.40 -10.42 10.82
N LYS A 246 -0.83 -9.91 10.81
CA LYS A 246 -1.38 -9.16 9.68
C LYS A 246 -1.30 -7.66 9.94
N LEU A 247 -1.14 -6.88 8.89
CA LEU A 247 -1.16 -5.43 8.96
C LEU A 247 -2.54 -4.93 8.53
N ASN A 248 -3.10 -4.05 9.35
CA ASN A 248 -4.38 -3.39 9.18
C ASN A 248 -4.26 -2.05 8.41
N ALA A 249 -3.30 -2.00 7.48
CA ALA A 249 -2.95 -0.91 6.58
C ALA A 249 -2.21 -1.45 5.35
N HIS A 250 -2.08 -0.65 4.29
CA HIS A 250 -1.09 -0.88 3.24
C HIS A 250 0.33 -0.72 3.83
N MET A 251 1.26 -1.60 3.46
CA MET A 251 2.64 -1.57 3.98
C MET A 251 3.44 -0.38 3.46
N THR A 252 4.46 0.04 4.22
CA THR A 252 5.32 1.17 3.89
C THR A 252 6.57 0.69 3.17
N GLU A 253 6.72 1.06 1.89
CA GLU A 253 7.91 0.69 1.11
C GLU A 253 9.13 1.53 1.54
N THR A 254 10.31 0.89 1.57
CA THR A 254 11.59 1.58 1.71
C THR A 254 11.78 2.67 0.65
N LYS A 255 12.40 3.78 1.06
CA LYS A 255 12.69 4.95 0.24
C LYS A 255 14.09 4.93 -0.37
N HIS A 256 14.86 3.87 -0.17
CA HIS A 256 16.23 3.73 -0.66
C HIS A 256 16.35 2.92 -1.96
N LEU A 257 15.24 2.42 -2.51
CA LEU A 257 15.20 1.57 -3.71
C LEU A 257 14.66 2.27 -4.95
N PHE A 258 14.53 3.60 -4.95
CA PHE A 258 14.19 4.30 -6.18
C PHE A 258 15.35 4.26 -7.18
N ASN A 259 15.03 4.02 -8.46
CA ASN A 259 16.00 3.90 -9.55
C ASN A 259 15.59 4.72 -10.78
N GLN A 260 16.47 4.83 -11.78
CA GLN A 260 16.25 5.67 -12.97
C GLN A 260 15.03 5.26 -13.83
N ASN A 261 14.55 4.03 -13.70
CA ASN A 261 13.34 3.58 -14.41
C ASN A 261 12.06 3.97 -13.66
N ASP A 262 12.16 4.31 -12.38
CA ASP A 262 11.04 4.82 -11.62
C ASP A 262 10.63 6.21 -12.10
N THR A 263 9.38 6.54 -11.83
CA THR A 263 8.90 7.91 -11.93
C THR A 263 8.23 8.21 -10.62
N LEU A 264 8.62 9.33 -10.02
CA LEU A 264 8.27 9.66 -8.66
C LEU A 264 7.48 10.97 -8.66
N ILE A 265 6.72 11.18 -7.60
CA ILE A 265 6.13 12.47 -7.27
C ILE A 265 6.69 12.96 -5.94
N THR A 266 6.80 14.27 -5.80
CA THR A 266 6.97 14.88 -4.49
C THR A 266 5.74 14.65 -3.63
N PHE A 267 5.94 14.23 -2.40
CA PHE A 267 4.88 13.91 -1.46
C PHE A 267 5.26 14.30 -0.05
N ASN A 268 4.28 14.68 0.76
CA ASN A 268 4.41 14.79 2.21
C ASN A 268 3.02 14.55 2.81
N GLU A 269 2.93 13.69 3.83
CA GLU A 269 1.66 13.50 4.55
C GLU A 269 1.26 14.77 5.31
N ASP A 270 2.25 15.54 5.80
CA ASP A 270 2.04 16.78 6.55
C ASP A 270 1.70 17.97 5.66
N ALA A 271 1.27 19.09 6.26
CA ALA A 271 0.91 20.31 5.53
C ALA A 271 2.07 20.97 4.77
N ALA A 272 3.33 20.63 5.10
CA ALA A 272 4.49 21.26 4.50
C ALA A 272 4.73 20.79 3.06
N ASP A 273 4.94 21.75 2.15
CA ASP A 273 5.25 21.47 0.75
C ASP A 273 6.69 20.98 0.57
N PRO A 274 6.90 19.81 -0.07
CA PRO A 274 8.22 19.35 -0.46
C PRO A 274 8.96 20.36 -1.33
N LYS A 275 10.28 20.43 -1.14
CA LYS A 275 11.17 21.30 -1.92
C LYS A 275 12.11 20.46 -2.77
N ILE A 276 12.16 20.76 -4.07
CA ILE A 276 13.25 20.32 -4.95
C ILE A 276 14.36 21.36 -4.83
N ARG A 277 15.53 20.95 -4.35
CA ARG A 277 16.61 21.86 -3.94
C ARG A 277 17.75 21.86 -4.95
N GLN A 278 18.56 22.91 -4.97
CA GLN A 278 19.71 23.00 -5.87
C GLN A 278 20.82 21.98 -5.55
N GLY A 279 20.92 21.56 -4.28
CA GLY A 279 21.90 20.60 -3.79
C GLY A 279 21.40 19.87 -2.55
N ALA A 280 22.14 18.83 -2.14
CA ALA A 280 21.84 17.98 -0.97
C ALA A 280 21.90 18.72 0.39
N THR A 281 22.29 19.99 0.44
CA THR A 281 22.39 20.78 1.69
C THR A 281 21.82 22.20 1.57
N GLY A 282 21.44 22.62 0.36
CA GLY A 282 20.84 23.94 0.14
C GLY A 282 19.42 24.01 0.72
N SER A 283 18.93 25.21 1.03
CA SER A 283 17.54 25.45 1.47
C SER A 283 16.65 26.05 0.37
N ALA A 284 17.27 26.63 -0.67
CA ALA A 284 16.58 27.28 -1.78
C ALA A 284 15.99 26.26 -2.77
N PRO A 285 14.67 26.35 -3.04
CA PRO A 285 14.05 25.46 -4.00
C PRO A 285 14.31 25.94 -5.45
N VAL A 286 14.54 25.00 -6.38
CA VAL A 286 14.76 25.29 -7.82
C VAL A 286 13.46 25.45 -8.61
N VAL A 287 12.34 25.02 -8.04
CA VAL A 287 10.97 25.25 -8.53
C VAL A 287 10.09 25.64 -7.37
N LYS A 288 8.87 26.11 -7.62
CA LYS A 288 7.88 26.34 -6.56
C LYS A 288 7.70 25.04 -5.75
N ALA A 289 7.85 25.12 -4.43
CA ALA A 289 7.60 24.00 -3.54
C ALA A 289 6.16 23.52 -3.70
N GLY A 290 5.95 22.20 -3.63
CA GLY A 290 4.63 21.62 -3.81
C GLY A 290 4.64 20.11 -3.81
N LYS A 291 3.48 19.53 -3.50
CA LYS A 291 3.19 18.11 -3.67
C LYS A 291 2.79 17.81 -5.13
N GLY A 292 2.99 16.57 -5.57
CA GLY A 292 2.59 16.11 -6.89
C GLY A 292 3.54 16.51 -8.03
N ILE A 293 4.70 17.11 -7.73
CA ILE A 293 5.67 17.44 -8.77
C ILE A 293 6.30 16.14 -9.26
N THR A 294 6.05 15.78 -10.52
CA THR A 294 6.61 14.58 -11.12
C THR A 294 8.10 14.76 -11.41
N VAL A 295 8.89 13.80 -10.99
CA VAL A 295 10.34 13.79 -11.14
C VAL A 295 10.85 12.42 -11.55
N LYS A 296 11.99 12.39 -12.26
CA LYS A 296 12.74 11.16 -12.52
C LYS A 296 14.07 11.17 -11.78
N PRO A 297 14.46 10.06 -11.12
CA PRO A 297 15.82 9.92 -10.62
C PRO A 297 16.83 10.09 -11.74
N ALA A 298 17.78 11.01 -11.55
CA ALA A 298 18.82 11.37 -12.52
C ALA A 298 20.18 10.71 -12.22
N GLY A 299 20.22 9.83 -11.23
CA GLY A 299 21.44 9.21 -10.72
C GLY A 299 21.15 8.38 -9.46
N GLU A 300 22.20 7.78 -8.90
CA GLU A 300 22.15 7.21 -7.55
C GLU A 300 21.89 8.34 -6.54
N PHE A 301 21.25 8.00 -5.41
CA PHE A 301 21.12 8.95 -4.32
C PHE A 301 22.49 9.32 -3.75
N VAL A 302 22.57 10.50 -3.16
CA VAL A 302 23.75 11.04 -2.49
C VAL A 302 23.44 11.38 -1.03
N TYR A 303 24.47 11.68 -0.28
CA TYR A 303 24.40 12.08 1.12
C TYR A 303 24.50 13.61 1.24
N ASP A 304 24.21 14.15 2.42
CA ASP A 304 24.45 15.57 2.67
C ASP A 304 25.93 15.90 2.42
N SER A 305 26.19 17.00 1.71
CA SER A 305 27.57 17.45 1.45
C SER A 305 28.28 17.96 2.71
N SER A 306 27.53 18.32 3.76
CA SER A 306 28.08 18.64 5.07
C SER A 306 28.25 17.35 5.86
N ALA A 307 29.51 16.97 6.11
CA ALA A 307 29.85 15.71 6.78
C ALA A 307 29.25 15.57 8.18
N GLY A 308 28.98 16.70 8.86
CA GLY A 308 28.35 16.76 10.19
C GLY A 308 26.83 16.97 10.17
N SER A 309 26.18 16.99 9.00
CA SER A 309 24.72 17.01 8.91
C SER A 309 24.15 15.79 9.61
N SER A 310 23.15 15.97 10.47
CA SER A 310 22.48 14.89 11.19
C SER A 310 21.25 14.36 10.45
N ASN A 311 21.14 14.58 9.14
CA ASN A 311 20.07 14.01 8.32
C ASN A 311 20.36 12.53 8.03
N HIS A 312 19.38 11.64 8.22
CA HIS A 312 19.58 10.20 7.97
C HIS A 312 18.94 9.76 6.66
N PHE A 313 18.02 10.54 6.09
CA PHE A 313 17.54 10.30 4.73
C PHE A 313 18.66 10.51 3.70
N VAL A 314 18.38 10.14 2.46
CA VAL A 314 19.29 10.34 1.33
C VAL A 314 18.67 11.31 0.33
N TRP A 315 19.50 11.93 -0.49
CA TRP A 315 19.08 12.88 -1.51
C TRP A 315 19.09 12.24 -2.87
N TYR A 316 17.92 12.10 -3.48
CA TYR A 316 17.87 11.69 -4.88
C TYR A 316 18.15 12.89 -5.77
N PRO A 317 19.19 12.85 -6.64
CA PRO A 317 19.26 13.75 -7.77
C PRO A 317 18.08 13.44 -8.69
N VAL A 318 17.32 14.47 -9.03
CA VAL A 318 16.12 14.33 -9.84
C VAL A 318 16.08 15.36 -10.96
N GLN A 319 15.39 14.99 -12.04
CA GLN A 319 14.97 15.90 -13.08
C GLN A 319 13.46 16.10 -12.99
N VAL A 320 13.02 17.36 -12.96
CA VAL A 320 11.60 17.70 -13.04
C VAL A 320 11.07 17.29 -14.41
N LYS A 321 9.95 16.56 -14.44
CA LYS A 321 9.32 16.11 -15.68
C LYS A 321 9.01 17.32 -16.57
N ASP A 322 9.18 17.14 -17.88
CA ASP A 322 8.93 18.17 -18.92
C ASP A 322 9.77 19.44 -18.76
N SER A 323 10.86 19.38 -17.99
CA SER A 323 11.79 20.48 -17.78
C SER A 323 13.24 19.99 -17.83
N GLN A 324 14.16 20.92 -18.12
CA GLN A 324 15.59 20.72 -17.92
C GLN A 324 16.02 20.99 -16.47
N THR A 325 15.10 21.43 -15.61
CA THR A 325 15.37 21.70 -14.20
C THR A 325 15.77 20.43 -13.47
N LYS A 326 17.00 20.42 -12.94
CA LYS A 326 17.52 19.38 -12.05
C LYS A 326 17.60 19.90 -10.63
N GLY A 327 17.52 18.99 -9.67
CA GLY A 327 17.70 19.30 -8.27
C GLY A 327 17.76 18.04 -7.42
N TYR A 328 17.57 18.19 -6.13
CA TYR A 328 17.64 17.12 -5.14
C TYR A 328 16.39 17.11 -4.28
N VAL A 329 15.88 15.91 -4.00
CA VAL A 329 14.73 15.70 -3.12
C VAL A 329 15.11 14.64 -2.09
N ALA A 330 14.77 14.89 -0.83
CA ALA A 330 14.94 13.90 0.24
C ALA A 330 14.09 12.66 -0.07
N SER A 331 14.65 11.47 0.17
CA SER A 331 13.98 10.19 -0.08
C SER A 331 12.62 10.07 0.62
N SER A 332 12.48 10.67 1.80
CA SER A 332 11.25 10.77 2.58
C SER A 332 10.10 11.46 1.86
N TYR A 333 10.42 12.42 0.99
CA TYR A 333 9.44 13.20 0.23
C TYR A 333 9.16 12.64 -1.18
N LEU A 334 9.54 11.39 -1.46
CA LEU A 334 9.30 10.74 -2.74
C LEU A 334 8.38 9.52 -2.59
N LYS A 335 7.47 9.38 -3.56
CA LYS A 335 6.62 8.21 -3.76
C LYS A 335 6.54 7.89 -5.26
N ARG A 336 6.39 6.62 -5.63
CA ARG A 336 6.12 6.23 -7.02
C ARG A 336 4.79 6.82 -7.51
N ILE A 337 4.76 7.17 -8.79
CA ILE A 337 3.56 7.67 -9.50
C ILE A 337 2.46 6.62 -9.63
N LEU A 338 2.79 5.34 -9.42
CA LEU A 338 1.87 4.22 -9.55
C LEU A 338 1.78 3.49 -8.21
N THR A 339 0.56 3.30 -7.72
CA THR A 339 0.26 2.42 -6.59
C THR A 339 -0.55 1.23 -7.08
N ARG A 340 -0.40 0.05 -6.47
CA ARG A 340 -1.24 -1.12 -6.74
C ARG A 340 -1.89 -1.57 -5.44
N LEU A 341 -3.22 -1.67 -5.44
CA LEU A 341 -4.00 -2.21 -4.34
C LEU A 341 -4.51 -3.59 -4.76
N GLU A 342 -3.93 -4.63 -4.21
CA GLU A 342 -4.23 -6.01 -4.57
C GLU A 342 -4.25 -6.92 -3.36
N GLY A 343 -5.04 -7.99 -3.44
CA GLY A 343 -4.92 -9.13 -2.54
C GLY A 343 -5.01 -10.44 -3.30
N THR A 344 -4.81 -11.56 -2.60
CA THR A 344 -4.84 -12.91 -3.18
C THR A 344 -6.20 -13.31 -3.79
N SER A 345 -7.25 -12.53 -3.51
CA SER A 345 -8.59 -12.68 -4.11
C SER A 345 -9.33 -11.34 -4.08
N ARG A 346 -10.45 -11.22 -4.81
CA ARG A 346 -11.33 -10.04 -4.80
C ARG A 346 -11.75 -9.56 -3.40
N TYR A 347 -11.88 -10.49 -2.45
CA TYR A 347 -12.25 -10.19 -1.07
C TYR A 347 -11.09 -9.54 -0.31
N HIS A 348 -9.87 -10.02 -0.56
CA HIS A 348 -8.65 -9.42 0.00
C HIS A 348 -8.35 -8.08 -0.67
N THR A 349 -8.51 -7.95 -1.99
CA THR A 349 -8.39 -6.65 -2.69
C THR A 349 -9.34 -5.61 -2.10
N ALA A 350 -10.60 -5.96 -1.84
CA ALA A 350 -11.55 -5.04 -1.19
C ALA A 350 -11.12 -4.64 0.23
N ALA A 351 -10.48 -5.55 0.98
CA ALA A 351 -9.90 -5.24 2.29
C ALA A 351 -8.68 -4.30 2.17
N GLU A 352 -7.78 -4.52 1.20
CA GLU A 352 -6.64 -3.61 0.97
C GLU A 352 -7.07 -2.20 0.52
N ILE A 353 -8.11 -2.11 -0.31
CA ILE A 353 -8.75 -0.83 -0.65
C ILE A 353 -9.32 -0.13 0.60
N SER A 354 -9.91 -0.91 1.51
CA SER A 354 -10.44 -0.39 2.77
C SER A 354 -9.33 0.12 3.71
N LYS A 355 -8.22 -0.61 3.79
CA LYS A 355 -7.03 -0.23 4.56
C LYS A 355 -6.36 1.05 4.05
N GLU A 356 -6.25 1.22 2.73
CA GLU A 356 -5.72 2.45 2.13
C GLU A 356 -6.63 3.65 2.41
N GLY A 357 -7.95 3.47 2.27
CA GLY A 357 -8.89 4.56 2.36
C GLY A 357 -9.28 4.97 3.78
N TRP A 358 -9.29 4.06 4.75
CA TRP A 358 -9.95 4.28 6.03
C TRP A 358 -9.09 3.79 7.20
N LYS A 359 -8.79 4.68 8.16
CA LYS A 359 -8.20 4.25 9.44
C LYS A 359 -9.25 3.58 10.34
N GLN A 360 -10.45 4.15 10.37
CA GLN A 360 -11.62 3.69 11.10
C GLN A 360 -12.90 3.98 10.29
N SER A 361 -14.00 3.29 10.60
CA SER A 361 -15.32 3.59 10.04
C SER A 361 -16.43 3.01 10.91
N ASP A 362 -17.37 3.85 11.37
CA ASP A 362 -18.54 3.39 12.14
C ASP A 362 -19.46 2.46 11.34
N THR A 363 -19.45 2.57 10.01
CA THR A 363 -20.30 1.80 9.10
C THR A 363 -19.47 1.06 8.06
N VAL A 364 -19.89 -0.14 7.68
CA VAL A 364 -19.43 -0.83 6.46
C VAL A 364 -20.61 -1.07 5.52
N VAL A 365 -20.34 -1.08 4.22
CA VAL A 365 -21.30 -1.56 3.22
C VAL A 365 -20.83 -2.91 2.71
N LEU A 366 -21.70 -3.92 2.73
CA LEU A 366 -21.41 -5.28 2.29
C LEU A 366 -22.17 -5.60 1.02
N ALA A 367 -21.45 -6.12 0.03
CA ALA A 367 -22.04 -6.65 -1.18
C ALA A 367 -21.45 -8.04 -1.50
N THR A 368 -22.17 -8.81 -2.31
CA THR A 368 -21.63 -10.09 -2.78
C THR A 368 -20.52 -9.86 -3.80
N GLY A 369 -19.43 -10.63 -3.68
CA GLY A 369 -18.37 -10.67 -4.67
C GLY A 369 -18.63 -11.67 -5.79
N THR A 370 -19.71 -12.45 -5.74
CA THR A 370 -19.99 -13.52 -6.73
C THR A 370 -20.89 -13.07 -7.88
N ASP A 371 -21.67 -12.02 -7.67
CA ASP A 371 -22.52 -11.38 -8.69
C ASP A 371 -22.54 -9.86 -8.45
N PHE A 372 -22.99 -9.08 -9.42
CA PHE A 372 -22.89 -7.61 -9.41
C PHE A 372 -24.18 -6.80 -9.18
N PRO A 373 -25.41 -7.25 -9.57
CA PRO A 373 -26.52 -6.35 -9.83
C PRO A 373 -26.94 -5.47 -8.65
N ASP A 374 -27.04 -6.05 -7.46
CA ASP A 374 -27.44 -5.35 -6.25
C ASP A 374 -26.35 -4.40 -5.72
N ALA A 375 -25.10 -4.60 -6.16
CA ALA A 375 -23.94 -3.85 -5.68
C ALA A 375 -23.63 -2.60 -6.51
N LEU A 376 -24.04 -2.56 -7.79
CA LEU A 376 -23.69 -1.47 -8.73
C LEU A 376 -24.14 -0.08 -8.28
N SER A 377 -25.24 -0.01 -7.54
CA SER A 377 -25.77 1.25 -7.00
C SER A 377 -25.32 1.53 -5.57
N GLY A 378 -24.48 0.65 -5.00
CA GLY A 378 -24.02 0.70 -3.61
C GLY A 378 -22.91 1.70 -3.34
N THR A 379 -22.09 2.06 -4.33
CA THR A 379 -20.92 2.92 -4.10
C THR A 379 -21.31 4.33 -3.61
N PRO A 380 -22.35 5.01 -4.13
CA PRO A 380 -22.71 6.32 -3.61
C PRO A 380 -23.30 6.23 -2.19
N LEU A 381 -23.94 5.12 -1.86
CA LEU A 381 -24.41 4.86 -0.49
C LEU A 381 -23.22 4.70 0.46
N ALA A 382 -22.22 3.91 0.10
CA ALA A 382 -21.00 3.74 0.88
C ALA A 382 -20.29 5.09 1.09
N ALA A 383 -20.15 5.90 0.04
CA ALA A 383 -19.57 7.23 0.14
C ALA A 383 -20.38 8.20 1.01
N LYS A 384 -21.72 8.14 0.99
CA LYS A 384 -22.59 8.92 1.90
C LYS A 384 -22.25 8.65 3.37
N TYR A 385 -22.01 7.39 3.72
CA TYR A 385 -21.64 6.99 5.07
C TYR A 385 -20.14 7.10 5.35
N GLN A 386 -19.36 7.63 4.40
CA GLN A 386 -17.89 7.64 4.44
C GLN A 386 -17.32 6.27 4.77
N ALA A 387 -17.96 5.20 4.26
CA ALA A 387 -17.70 3.81 4.60
C ALA A 387 -17.04 3.07 3.43
N PRO A 388 -16.18 2.08 3.69
CA PRO A 388 -15.72 1.17 2.65
C PRO A 388 -16.85 0.24 2.19
N LEU A 389 -16.73 -0.22 0.94
CA LEU A 389 -17.55 -1.30 0.39
C LEU A 389 -16.71 -2.58 0.39
N LEU A 390 -17.06 -3.50 1.30
CA LEU A 390 -16.41 -4.79 1.44
C LEU A 390 -17.19 -5.87 0.69
N LEU A 391 -16.48 -6.89 0.25
CA LEU A 391 -17.06 -8.01 -0.49
C LEU A 391 -17.09 -9.27 0.36
N VAL A 392 -18.18 -10.02 0.23
CA VAL A 392 -18.34 -11.36 0.80
C VAL A 392 -18.70 -12.36 -0.29
N ASP A 393 -18.24 -13.60 -0.16
CA ASP A 393 -18.72 -14.74 -0.92
C ASP A 393 -20.16 -15.07 -0.55
N GLY A 394 -21.08 -14.61 -1.39
CA GLY A 394 -22.51 -14.86 -1.25
C GLY A 394 -22.93 -16.34 -1.32
N LYS A 395 -22.03 -17.23 -1.77
CA LYS A 395 -22.29 -18.68 -1.74
C LYS A 395 -21.99 -19.32 -0.38
N SER A 396 -21.22 -18.63 0.46
CA SER A 396 -20.91 -19.11 1.80
C SER A 396 -22.00 -18.70 2.79
N LYS A 397 -22.39 -19.64 3.65
CA LYS A 397 -23.38 -19.41 4.71
C LYS A 397 -22.78 -18.84 6.00
N THR A 398 -21.49 -18.51 6.02
CA THR A 398 -20.82 -17.99 7.22
C THR A 398 -19.81 -16.89 6.88
N ILE A 399 -19.75 -15.85 7.71
CA ILE A 399 -18.75 -14.79 7.66
C ILE A 399 -17.35 -15.32 8.01
N GLN A 400 -17.26 -16.50 8.62
CA GLN A 400 -16.00 -17.12 9.04
C GLN A 400 -15.29 -17.88 7.91
N SER A 401 -15.91 -18.03 6.75
CA SER A 401 -15.29 -18.77 5.65
C SER A 401 -14.02 -18.08 5.16
N LYS A 402 -13.08 -18.84 4.59
CA LYS A 402 -11.80 -18.28 4.10
C LYS A 402 -11.97 -17.11 3.11
N TYR A 403 -13.09 -17.04 2.40
CA TYR A 403 -13.39 -15.96 1.45
C TYR A 403 -14.09 -14.76 2.10
N ASN A 404 -14.78 -14.96 3.24
CA ASN A 404 -15.45 -13.89 4.00
C ASN A 404 -14.61 -13.33 5.14
N LEU A 405 -13.58 -14.06 5.56
CA LEU A 405 -12.68 -13.67 6.62
C LEU A 405 -12.04 -12.29 6.40
N PRO A 406 -11.63 -11.88 5.18
CA PRO A 406 -11.13 -10.52 4.95
C PRO A 406 -12.13 -9.43 5.33
N ALA A 407 -13.41 -9.59 4.96
CA ALA A 407 -14.45 -8.63 5.33
C ALA A 407 -14.70 -8.63 6.84
N LYS A 408 -14.70 -9.79 7.49
CA LYS A 408 -14.86 -9.91 8.95
C LYS A 408 -13.72 -9.20 9.71
N GLN A 409 -12.49 -9.45 9.30
CA GLN A 409 -11.30 -8.82 9.88
C GLN A 409 -11.35 -7.32 9.69
N GLU A 410 -11.72 -6.87 8.50
CA GLU A 410 -11.82 -5.45 8.17
C GLU A 410 -12.93 -4.73 8.94
N ILE A 411 -14.09 -5.37 9.14
CA ILE A 411 -15.15 -4.86 10.02
C ILE A 411 -14.63 -4.61 11.43
N SER A 412 -13.86 -5.57 11.96
CA SER A 412 -13.31 -5.50 13.32
C SER A 412 -12.25 -4.40 13.41
N ARG A 413 -11.32 -4.37 12.46
CA ARG A 413 -10.26 -3.37 12.33
C ARG A 413 -10.81 -1.94 12.28
N LEU A 414 -11.87 -1.72 11.51
CA LEU A 414 -12.49 -0.41 11.36
C LEU A 414 -13.23 0.07 12.62
N GLY A 415 -13.45 -0.82 13.59
CA GLY A 415 -14.31 -0.55 14.74
C GLY A 415 -15.78 -0.37 14.35
N ALA A 416 -16.23 -1.03 13.28
CA ALA A 416 -17.54 -0.77 12.69
C ALA A 416 -18.67 -1.27 13.60
N LYS A 417 -19.66 -0.41 13.82
CA LYS A 417 -20.85 -0.68 14.65
C LYS A 417 -22.06 -1.02 13.79
N LYS A 418 -22.03 -0.65 12.51
CA LYS A 418 -23.14 -0.81 11.56
C LYS A 418 -22.67 -1.54 10.32
N ALA A 419 -23.48 -2.47 9.83
CA ALA A 419 -23.29 -3.09 8.52
C ALA A 419 -24.53 -2.89 7.66
N ILE A 420 -24.35 -2.33 6.46
CA ILE A 420 -25.40 -2.21 5.46
C ILE A 420 -25.19 -3.28 4.40
N ILE A 421 -26.07 -4.28 4.38
CA ILE A 421 -26.04 -5.37 3.39
C ILE A 421 -26.82 -4.93 2.16
N LEU A 422 -26.21 -5.03 0.98
CA LEU A 422 -26.84 -4.80 -0.31
C LEU A 422 -27.26 -6.11 -0.95
N GLY A 423 -28.53 -6.19 -1.33
CA GLY A 423 -29.11 -7.33 -2.02
C GLY A 423 -29.83 -8.32 -1.11
N GLY A 424 -30.62 -9.18 -1.76
CA GLY A 424 -31.47 -10.15 -1.07
C GLY A 424 -30.69 -11.30 -0.41
N LYS A 425 -31.43 -12.23 0.20
CA LYS A 425 -30.84 -13.43 0.86
C LYS A 425 -30.07 -14.34 -0.11
N GLY A 426 -30.38 -14.28 -1.41
CA GLY A 426 -29.61 -15.00 -2.44
C GLY A 426 -28.26 -14.34 -2.78
N ALA A 427 -28.10 -13.04 -2.50
CA ALA A 427 -26.85 -12.33 -2.68
C ALA A 427 -25.95 -12.50 -1.45
N ILE A 428 -26.47 -12.26 -0.25
CA ILE A 428 -25.79 -12.50 1.02
C ILE A 428 -26.75 -13.28 1.92
N PRO A 429 -26.43 -14.54 2.29
CA PRO A 429 -27.31 -15.40 3.09
C PRO A 429 -27.73 -14.78 4.43
N LEU A 430 -28.89 -15.22 4.94
CA LEU A 430 -29.41 -14.75 6.23
C LEU A 430 -28.51 -15.21 7.38
N GLU A 431 -27.87 -16.36 7.23
CA GLU A 431 -26.91 -16.91 8.19
C GLU A 431 -25.72 -15.95 8.41
N VAL A 432 -25.17 -15.38 7.33
CA VAL A 432 -24.10 -14.37 7.41
C VAL A 432 -24.59 -13.09 8.11
N GLU A 433 -25.79 -12.62 7.78
CA GLU A 433 -26.42 -11.46 8.44
C GLU A 433 -26.60 -11.69 9.94
N ASN A 434 -27.03 -12.88 10.35
CA ASN A 434 -27.22 -13.23 11.75
C ASN A 434 -25.88 -13.33 12.51
N GLU A 435 -24.83 -13.86 11.90
CA GLU A 435 -23.48 -13.87 12.51
C GLU A 435 -22.94 -12.46 12.71
N LEU A 436 -23.18 -11.54 11.77
CA LEU A 436 -22.82 -10.13 11.90
C LEU A 436 -23.58 -9.47 13.08
N ARG A 437 -24.89 -9.71 13.19
CA ARG A 437 -25.68 -9.23 14.36
C ARG A 437 -25.18 -9.83 15.67
N GLY A 438 -24.89 -11.13 15.68
CA GLY A 438 -24.35 -11.84 16.84
C GLY A 438 -22.98 -11.31 17.28
N SER A 439 -22.25 -10.68 16.36
CA SER A 439 -20.98 -9.98 16.64
C SER A 439 -21.17 -8.54 17.13
N GLY A 440 -22.41 -8.13 17.45
CA GLY A 440 -22.73 -6.81 18.01
C GLY A 440 -23.01 -5.72 16.99
N LEU A 441 -23.03 -6.02 15.68
CA LEU A 441 -23.34 -5.02 14.67
C LEU A 441 -24.84 -4.75 14.54
N THR A 442 -25.20 -3.49 14.35
CA THR A 442 -26.53 -3.13 13.83
C THR A 442 -26.55 -3.38 12.32
N VAL A 443 -27.29 -4.40 11.89
CA VAL A 443 -27.32 -4.81 10.48
C VAL A 443 -28.62 -4.39 9.80
N THR A 444 -28.48 -3.57 8.75
CA THR A 444 -29.57 -3.13 7.86
C THR A 444 -29.40 -3.78 6.49
N ARG A 445 -30.44 -4.42 5.96
CA ARG A 445 -30.43 -4.94 4.58
C ARG A 445 -31.25 -4.04 3.67
N ILE A 446 -30.66 -3.63 2.55
CA ILE A 446 -31.34 -2.91 1.47
C ILE A 446 -31.44 -3.85 0.27
N SER A 447 -32.65 -4.29 -0.06
CA SER A 447 -32.90 -5.25 -1.14
C SER A 447 -34.29 -5.10 -1.74
N GLY A 448 -34.41 -5.27 -3.05
CA GLY A 448 -35.67 -5.46 -3.77
C GLY A 448 -35.91 -6.92 -4.19
N THR A 449 -37.01 -7.18 -4.90
CA THR A 449 -37.26 -8.47 -5.55
C THR A 449 -36.32 -8.70 -6.74
N ASP A 450 -35.77 -7.61 -7.29
CA ASP A 450 -34.77 -7.63 -8.34
C ASP A 450 -33.79 -6.45 -8.18
N ARG A 451 -32.80 -6.39 -9.10
CA ARG A 451 -31.76 -5.37 -9.14
C ARG A 451 -32.28 -3.95 -9.32
N PHE A 452 -33.41 -3.78 -10.01
CA PHE A 452 -33.99 -2.48 -10.28
C PHE A 452 -34.63 -1.92 -9.02
N GLU A 453 -35.43 -2.75 -8.32
CA GLU A 453 -36.00 -2.37 -7.04
C GLU A 453 -34.91 -2.19 -5.97
N THR A 454 -33.86 -3.01 -5.94
CA THR A 454 -32.71 -2.76 -5.04
C THR A 454 -32.11 -1.37 -5.31
N SER A 455 -31.88 -1.00 -6.58
CA SER A 455 -31.33 0.32 -6.92
C SER A 455 -32.28 1.48 -6.55
N ALA A 456 -33.60 1.30 -6.68
CA ALA A 456 -34.60 2.27 -6.25
C ALA A 456 -34.55 2.48 -4.72
N LYS A 457 -34.48 1.38 -3.94
CA LYS A 457 -34.38 1.45 -2.47
C LYS A 457 -33.08 2.09 -2.00
N ILE A 458 -31.97 1.86 -2.69
CA ILE A 458 -30.72 2.56 -2.40
C ILE A 458 -30.87 4.06 -2.69
N ALA A 459 -31.56 4.43 -3.77
CA ALA A 459 -31.80 5.82 -4.13
C ALA A 459 -32.67 6.59 -3.12
N GLU A 460 -33.58 5.93 -2.40
CA GLU A 460 -34.33 6.53 -1.28
C GLU A 460 -33.38 7.06 -0.18
N SER A 461 -32.21 6.44 -0.02
CA SER A 461 -31.17 6.89 0.90
C SER A 461 -30.27 8.00 0.33
N LEU A 462 -30.47 8.41 -0.92
CA LEU A 462 -29.62 9.37 -1.65
C LEU A 462 -30.49 10.44 -2.35
N PRO A 463 -31.24 11.26 -1.59
CA PRO A 463 -32.11 12.27 -2.17
C PRO A 463 -31.29 13.28 -2.99
N SER A 464 -31.60 13.40 -4.28
CA SER A 464 -30.90 14.28 -5.21
C SER A 464 -31.83 14.66 -6.38
N SER A 465 -31.69 15.89 -6.89
CA SER A 465 -32.36 16.31 -8.13
C SER A 465 -31.64 15.80 -9.39
N THR A 466 -30.46 15.20 -9.24
CA THR A 466 -29.68 14.58 -10.32
C THR A 466 -29.54 13.09 -10.06
N ALA A 467 -29.84 12.26 -11.06
CA ALA A 467 -29.62 10.81 -11.00
C ALA A 467 -28.75 10.33 -12.17
N ILE A 468 -27.97 9.28 -11.90
CA ILE A 468 -27.27 8.52 -12.94
C ILE A 468 -28.17 7.37 -13.36
N VAL A 469 -28.32 7.13 -14.66
CA VAL A 469 -29.07 5.99 -15.19
C VAL A 469 -28.14 5.11 -16.00
N ALA A 470 -28.06 3.83 -15.65
CA ALA A 470 -27.26 2.83 -16.36
C ALA A 470 -28.07 1.54 -16.55
N THR A 471 -27.61 0.65 -17.44
CA THR A 471 -28.28 -0.65 -17.61
C THR A 471 -28.10 -1.51 -16.37
N GLY A 472 -29.16 -2.19 -15.93
CA GLY A 472 -29.06 -3.24 -14.91
C GLY A 472 -28.58 -4.58 -15.48
N ARG A 473 -28.49 -4.73 -16.81
CA ARG A 473 -28.19 -6.01 -17.47
C ARG A 473 -26.70 -6.31 -17.61
N ASN A 474 -25.85 -5.32 -17.37
CA ASN A 474 -24.40 -5.45 -17.36
C ASN A 474 -23.80 -4.45 -16.35
N PHE A 475 -22.52 -4.56 -16.03
CA PHE A 475 -21.86 -3.77 -14.98
C PHE A 475 -20.97 -2.60 -15.43
N PRO A 476 -20.24 -2.65 -16.57
CA PRO A 476 -19.14 -1.71 -16.79
C PRO A 476 -19.56 -0.23 -16.84
N ASP A 477 -20.72 0.06 -17.42
CA ASP A 477 -21.24 1.42 -17.54
C ASP A 477 -21.50 2.02 -16.14
N ALA A 478 -22.16 1.28 -15.25
CA ALA A 478 -22.42 1.73 -13.88
C ALA A 478 -21.14 1.90 -13.06
N ILE A 479 -20.16 1.01 -13.23
CA ILE A 479 -18.86 1.10 -12.53
C ILE A 479 -18.06 2.32 -12.99
N SER A 480 -18.03 2.59 -14.30
CA SER A 480 -17.23 3.68 -14.85
C SER A 480 -17.59 5.07 -14.27
N VAL A 481 -18.86 5.26 -13.89
CA VAL A 481 -19.38 6.50 -13.30
C VAL A 481 -19.49 6.44 -11.77
N ALA A 482 -19.26 5.27 -11.16
CA ALA A 482 -19.49 5.03 -9.74
C ALA A 482 -18.75 6.03 -8.84
N ALA A 483 -17.47 6.32 -9.13
CA ALA A 483 -16.69 7.28 -8.35
C ALA A 483 -17.26 8.71 -8.43
N TYR A 484 -17.70 9.14 -9.63
CA TYR A 484 -18.33 10.45 -9.82
C TYR A 484 -19.68 10.55 -9.11
N ALA A 485 -20.54 9.54 -9.28
CA ALA A 485 -21.83 9.47 -8.60
C ALA A 485 -21.64 9.53 -7.08
N SER A 486 -20.66 8.79 -6.57
CA SER A 486 -20.31 8.75 -5.14
C SER A 486 -19.80 10.10 -4.63
N LYS A 487 -18.91 10.76 -5.35
CA LYS A 487 -18.38 12.08 -4.96
C LYS A 487 -19.46 13.17 -4.96
N LYS A 488 -20.45 13.06 -5.85
CA LYS A 488 -21.56 14.01 -5.96
C LYS A 488 -22.77 13.67 -5.12
N GLY A 489 -22.82 12.47 -4.53
CA GLY A 489 -23.99 11.98 -3.80
C GLY A 489 -25.18 11.67 -4.71
N TYR A 490 -24.95 11.36 -5.98
CA TYR A 490 -26.01 11.05 -6.94
C TYR A 490 -26.38 9.57 -6.89
N PRO A 491 -27.67 9.20 -6.82
CA PRO A 491 -28.08 7.81 -6.93
C PRO A 491 -27.79 7.26 -8.33
N ILE A 492 -27.41 5.99 -8.39
CA ILE A 492 -27.32 5.21 -9.63
C ILE A 492 -28.59 4.36 -9.72
N LEU A 493 -29.45 4.68 -10.68
CA LEU A 493 -30.69 3.97 -10.97
C LEU A 493 -30.44 3.00 -12.14
N LEU A 494 -30.80 1.73 -11.95
CA LEU A 494 -30.65 0.72 -12.99
C LEU A 494 -31.91 0.65 -13.85
N SER A 495 -31.76 0.53 -15.17
CA SER A 495 -32.88 0.39 -16.12
C SER A 495 -32.75 -0.86 -16.96
N GLU A 496 -33.87 -1.33 -17.52
CA GLU A 496 -33.82 -2.26 -18.65
C GLU A 496 -33.31 -1.54 -19.90
N VAL A 497 -32.95 -2.34 -20.92
CA VAL A 497 -32.49 -1.81 -22.20
C VAL A 497 -33.60 -1.01 -22.89
N THR A 498 -34.83 -1.55 -22.91
CA THR A 498 -35.95 -1.02 -23.72
C THR A 498 -37.07 -0.38 -22.91
N VAL A 499 -37.04 -0.47 -21.58
CA VAL A 499 -38.09 0.10 -20.71
C VAL A 499 -37.50 0.62 -19.41
N ILE A 500 -38.09 1.67 -18.84
CA ILE A 500 -37.79 2.10 -17.47
C ILE A 500 -38.74 1.35 -16.53
N PRO A 501 -38.26 0.47 -15.63
CA PRO A 501 -39.14 -0.20 -14.68
C PRO A 501 -39.92 0.78 -13.81
N GLU A 502 -41.16 0.46 -13.43
CA GLU A 502 -42.04 1.38 -12.69
C GLU A 502 -41.42 1.91 -11.39
N LYS A 503 -40.71 1.06 -10.64
CA LYS A 503 -39.99 1.48 -9.41
C LYS A 503 -38.93 2.55 -9.68
N ILE A 504 -38.30 2.51 -10.85
CA ILE A 504 -37.32 3.51 -11.28
C ILE A 504 -38.02 4.79 -11.71
N LYS A 505 -39.18 4.71 -12.39
CA LYS A 505 -40.00 5.89 -12.69
C LYS A 505 -40.41 6.63 -11.42
N THR A 506 -40.81 5.90 -10.36
CA THR A 506 -41.08 6.49 -9.04
C THR A 506 -39.86 7.20 -8.46
N SER A 507 -38.68 6.58 -8.56
CA SER A 507 -37.43 7.20 -8.10
C SER A 507 -37.06 8.47 -8.90
N LEU A 508 -37.54 8.60 -10.13
CA LEU A 508 -37.30 9.73 -11.03
C LEU A 508 -38.29 10.89 -10.85
N THR A 509 -39.33 10.77 -10.01
CA THR A 509 -40.37 11.80 -9.86
C THR A 509 -39.77 13.18 -9.51
N ASN A 510 -38.88 13.22 -8.51
CA ASN A 510 -38.23 14.45 -8.03
C ASN A 510 -36.86 14.74 -8.70
N VAL A 511 -36.45 13.89 -9.62
CA VAL A 511 -35.22 14.10 -10.41
C VAL A 511 -35.54 15.07 -11.55
N THR A 512 -34.67 16.06 -11.78
CA THR A 512 -34.78 17.05 -12.85
C THR A 512 -33.64 16.95 -13.87
N LYS A 513 -32.54 16.27 -13.51
CA LYS A 513 -31.39 16.02 -14.37
C LYS A 513 -31.02 14.55 -14.35
N THR A 514 -30.78 13.97 -15.51
CA THR A 514 -30.28 12.59 -15.62
C THR A 514 -29.02 12.54 -16.47
N VAL A 515 -28.05 11.72 -16.03
CA VAL A 515 -26.89 11.36 -16.84
C VAL A 515 -27.00 9.88 -17.17
N VAL A 516 -27.21 9.58 -18.44
CA VAL A 516 -27.38 8.21 -18.95
C VAL A 516 -26.01 7.69 -19.38
N ILE A 517 -25.54 6.62 -18.75
CA ILE A 517 -24.25 6.00 -19.07
C ILE A 517 -24.48 4.73 -19.88
N GLY A 518 -23.73 4.61 -20.97
CA GLY A 518 -23.81 3.48 -21.89
C GLY A 518 -24.46 3.82 -23.23
N GLY A 519 -24.11 3.05 -24.25
CA GLY A 519 -24.61 3.24 -25.62
C GLY A 519 -26.07 2.81 -25.80
N LYS A 520 -26.57 2.90 -27.05
CA LYS A 520 -27.96 2.54 -27.40
C LYS A 520 -28.30 1.06 -27.13
N ASN A 521 -27.30 0.18 -27.11
CA ASN A 521 -27.49 -1.24 -26.80
C ASN A 521 -27.63 -1.52 -25.30
N ALA A 522 -27.11 -0.63 -24.45
CA ALA A 522 -27.24 -0.72 -23.00
C ALA A 522 -28.54 -0.04 -22.53
N ILE A 523 -28.81 1.16 -23.07
CA ILE A 523 -30.03 1.95 -22.86
C ILE A 523 -30.51 2.45 -24.21
N SER A 524 -31.63 1.92 -24.69
CA SER A 524 -32.22 2.23 -26.00
C SER A 524 -32.52 3.72 -26.20
N ALA A 525 -32.75 4.11 -27.46
CA ALA A 525 -33.20 5.45 -27.80
C ALA A 525 -34.57 5.78 -27.19
N GLN A 526 -35.45 4.78 -27.07
CA GLN A 526 -36.76 4.93 -26.43
C GLN A 526 -36.61 5.36 -24.96
N VAL A 527 -35.91 4.57 -24.16
CA VAL A 527 -35.66 4.87 -22.74
C VAL A 527 -35.00 6.24 -22.57
N PHE A 528 -34.02 6.57 -23.40
CA PHE A 528 -33.36 7.88 -23.33
C PHE A 528 -34.29 9.05 -23.68
N ASN A 529 -35.19 8.86 -24.66
CA ASN A 529 -36.16 9.89 -25.03
C ASN A 529 -37.17 10.14 -23.89
N GLU A 530 -37.58 9.12 -23.14
CA GLU A 530 -38.42 9.30 -21.94
C GLU A 530 -37.73 10.19 -20.89
N LEU A 531 -36.41 10.04 -20.73
CA LEU A 531 -35.60 10.81 -19.78
C LEU A 531 -35.27 12.24 -20.24
N LYS A 532 -35.54 12.62 -21.51
CA LYS A 532 -35.28 14.00 -21.99
C LYS A 532 -36.07 15.05 -21.22
N SER A 533 -37.28 14.71 -20.77
CA SER A 533 -38.09 15.55 -19.87
C SER A 533 -37.38 15.85 -18.54
N LYS A 534 -36.38 15.05 -18.18
CA LYS A 534 -35.50 15.17 -17.01
C LYS A 534 -34.08 15.57 -17.42
N GLY A 535 -33.91 16.35 -18.48
CA GLY A 535 -32.61 16.91 -18.89
C GLY A 535 -31.54 15.87 -19.22
N ALA A 536 -31.93 14.72 -19.79
CA ALA A 536 -31.02 13.60 -20.05
C ALA A 536 -29.82 13.99 -20.94
N VAL A 537 -28.62 13.70 -20.44
CA VAL A 537 -27.36 13.73 -21.20
C VAL A 537 -26.82 12.30 -21.27
N ARG A 538 -26.43 11.84 -22.46
CA ARG A 538 -25.81 10.52 -22.64
C ARG A 538 -24.31 10.62 -22.70
N ILE A 539 -23.62 9.76 -21.96
CA ILE A 539 -22.17 9.53 -22.05
C ILE A 539 -21.94 8.06 -22.40
N SER A 540 -21.25 7.80 -23.50
CA SER A 540 -21.04 6.44 -24.00
C SER A 540 -19.85 6.38 -24.96
N GLY A 541 -19.21 5.22 -25.05
CA GLY A 541 -18.27 4.85 -26.10
C GLY A 541 -18.73 3.60 -26.87
N LYS A 542 -17.90 3.14 -27.81
CA LYS A 542 -18.16 1.92 -28.61
C LYS A 542 -18.15 0.65 -27.76
N ASP A 543 -17.43 0.67 -26.65
CA ASP A 543 -17.28 -0.41 -25.70
C ASP A 543 -17.17 0.13 -24.25
N ARG A 544 -16.95 -0.78 -23.30
CA ARG A 544 -16.83 -0.44 -21.87
C ARG A 544 -15.61 0.43 -21.55
N TYR A 545 -14.53 0.26 -22.30
CA TYR A 545 -13.28 0.96 -22.07
C TYR A 545 -13.40 2.41 -22.55
N GLU A 546 -13.91 2.60 -23.78
CA GLU A 546 -14.18 3.94 -24.31
C GLU A 546 -15.27 4.66 -23.52
N THR A 547 -16.31 3.95 -23.03
CA THR A 547 -17.30 4.56 -22.13
C THR A 547 -16.63 5.11 -20.86
N SER A 548 -15.70 4.36 -20.26
CA SER A 548 -14.98 4.84 -19.07
C SER A 548 -14.07 6.05 -19.36
N ILE A 549 -13.44 6.11 -20.55
CA ILE A 549 -12.69 7.28 -21.01
C ILE A 549 -13.62 8.50 -21.14
N GLN A 550 -14.77 8.34 -21.80
CA GLN A 550 -15.74 9.43 -21.99
C GLN A 550 -16.29 9.94 -20.66
N VAL A 551 -16.56 9.04 -19.71
CA VAL A 551 -16.99 9.42 -18.35
C VAL A 551 -15.92 10.27 -17.66
N ALA A 552 -14.67 9.82 -17.63
CA ALA A 552 -13.57 10.56 -17.00
C ALA A 552 -13.34 11.94 -17.67
N GLN A 553 -13.36 11.99 -19.01
CA GLN A 553 -13.13 13.23 -19.77
C GLN A 553 -14.26 14.25 -19.62
N GLN A 554 -15.52 13.82 -19.69
CA GLN A 554 -16.66 14.73 -19.71
C GLN A 554 -17.07 15.17 -18.29
N LEU A 555 -16.98 14.28 -17.30
CA LEU A 555 -17.39 14.59 -15.93
C LEU A 555 -16.27 15.19 -15.08
N LYS A 556 -15.00 15.01 -15.48
CA LYS A 556 -13.79 15.65 -14.92
C LYS A 556 -13.68 15.55 -13.39
N LEU A 557 -13.57 14.32 -12.87
CA LEU A 557 -13.35 14.10 -11.45
C LEU A 557 -11.84 14.08 -11.12
N GLY A 558 -11.33 15.24 -10.70
CA GLY A 558 -9.92 15.48 -10.36
C GLY A 558 -8.92 15.13 -11.48
N GLN A 559 -7.67 15.57 -11.33
CA GLN A 559 -6.59 15.27 -12.29
C GLN A 559 -5.27 14.88 -11.63
N ASN A 560 -5.22 14.83 -10.29
CA ASN A 560 -4.00 14.41 -9.58
C ASN A 560 -3.77 12.91 -9.72
N GLU A 561 -4.85 12.12 -9.69
CA GLU A 561 -4.78 10.66 -9.72
C GLU A 561 -5.92 10.08 -10.55
N ILE A 562 -5.66 8.96 -11.22
CA ILE A 562 -6.69 8.12 -11.85
C ILE A 562 -6.61 6.67 -11.34
N PHE A 563 -7.75 6.07 -11.07
CA PHE A 563 -7.83 4.67 -10.68
C PHE A 563 -8.03 3.82 -11.93
N THR A 564 -7.38 2.66 -12.00
CA THR A 564 -7.45 1.75 -13.14
C THR A 564 -7.85 0.36 -12.67
N ALA A 565 -8.73 -0.30 -13.41
CA ALA A 565 -9.19 -1.66 -13.12
C ALA A 565 -9.48 -2.42 -14.41
N ARG A 566 -9.50 -3.75 -14.37
CA ARG A 566 -9.94 -4.56 -15.51
C ARG A 566 -11.40 -4.26 -15.87
N GLY A 567 -11.74 -4.29 -17.15
CA GLY A 567 -13.11 -4.02 -17.60
C GLY A 567 -14.01 -5.26 -17.69
N ASP A 568 -13.46 -6.47 -17.69
CA ASP A 568 -14.17 -7.73 -17.93
C ASP A 568 -14.63 -8.45 -16.64
N GLN A 569 -14.29 -7.91 -15.46
CA GLN A 569 -14.83 -8.29 -14.15
C GLN A 569 -15.11 -7.02 -13.33
N PHE A 570 -15.97 -7.12 -12.32
CA PHE A 570 -16.46 -5.99 -11.52
C PHE A 570 -15.87 -5.80 -10.10
N PRO A 571 -15.44 -6.83 -9.34
CA PRO A 571 -15.26 -6.70 -7.89
C PRO A 571 -14.26 -5.63 -7.43
N ASP A 572 -13.09 -5.58 -8.05
CA ASP A 572 -12.01 -4.67 -7.63
C ASP A 572 -12.38 -3.21 -7.96
N ALA A 573 -13.00 -2.98 -9.12
CA ALA A 573 -13.47 -1.66 -9.52
C ALA A 573 -14.65 -1.16 -8.68
N LEU A 574 -15.55 -2.07 -8.27
CA LEU A 574 -16.71 -1.75 -7.43
C LEU A 574 -16.28 -1.23 -6.04
N SER A 575 -15.39 -1.96 -5.36
CA SER A 575 -14.84 -1.55 -4.07
C SER A 575 -13.95 -0.32 -4.22
N GLY A 576 -13.09 -0.31 -5.23
CA GLY A 576 -12.15 0.79 -5.49
C GLY A 576 -12.81 2.09 -5.92
N ALA A 577 -14.00 2.08 -6.53
CA ALA A 577 -14.72 3.30 -6.89
C ALA A 577 -15.08 4.17 -5.67
N VAL A 578 -15.28 3.56 -4.49
CA VAL A 578 -15.53 4.30 -3.25
C VAL A 578 -14.25 5.05 -2.84
N LEU A 579 -13.10 4.39 -2.86
CA LEU A 579 -11.79 5.01 -2.58
C LEU A 579 -11.46 6.09 -3.62
N ALA A 580 -11.66 5.82 -4.90
CA ALA A 580 -11.47 6.79 -5.97
C ALA A 580 -12.32 8.05 -5.73
N SER A 581 -13.59 7.90 -5.31
CA SER A 581 -14.43 9.04 -4.95
C SER A 581 -13.89 9.84 -3.76
N LYS A 582 -13.35 9.16 -2.74
CA LYS A 582 -12.70 9.77 -1.58
C LYS A 582 -11.50 10.61 -2.01
N ASN A 583 -10.69 10.09 -2.93
CA ASN A 583 -9.52 10.75 -3.52
C ASN A 583 -9.86 11.77 -4.61
N ASN A 584 -11.15 12.02 -4.88
CA ASN A 584 -11.60 12.90 -5.95
C ASN A 584 -11.05 12.48 -7.33
N ALA A 585 -11.01 11.18 -7.62
CA ALA A 585 -10.41 10.57 -8.79
C ALA A 585 -11.40 9.70 -9.58
N SER A 586 -11.25 9.67 -10.90
CA SER A 586 -12.05 8.83 -11.80
C SER A 586 -11.58 7.36 -11.80
N VAL A 587 -12.46 6.44 -12.20
CA VAL A 587 -12.10 5.04 -12.47
C VAL A 587 -12.10 4.79 -13.98
N LEU A 588 -10.97 4.34 -14.50
CA LEU A 588 -10.75 3.95 -15.89
C LEU A 588 -10.71 2.43 -15.99
N LEU A 589 -11.46 1.87 -16.93
CA LEU A 589 -11.38 0.44 -17.23
C LEU A 589 -10.29 0.22 -18.26
N VAL A 590 -9.39 -0.74 -18.02
CA VAL A 590 -8.21 -1.01 -18.85
C VAL A 590 -8.16 -2.46 -19.34
N ASN A 591 -7.63 -2.65 -20.55
CA ASN A 591 -7.33 -3.96 -21.16
C ASN A 591 -6.13 -3.89 -22.13
N ASP A 592 -6.12 -2.91 -23.02
CA ASP A 592 -5.15 -2.76 -24.11
C ASP A 592 -4.70 -1.29 -24.24
N ALA A 593 -3.90 -0.97 -25.25
CA ALA A 593 -3.39 0.38 -25.48
C ALA A 593 -4.49 1.43 -25.63
N SER A 594 -5.60 1.12 -26.31
CA SER A 594 -6.68 2.08 -26.60
C SER A 594 -7.45 2.51 -25.36
N SER A 595 -7.54 1.63 -24.35
CA SER A 595 -8.22 1.89 -23.08
C SER A 595 -7.46 2.83 -22.13
N LYS A 596 -6.19 3.15 -22.43
CA LYS A 596 -5.29 3.89 -21.52
C LYS A 596 -4.96 5.31 -21.99
N THR A 597 -5.59 5.77 -23.07
CA THR A 597 -5.27 7.04 -23.76
C THR A 597 -5.46 8.31 -22.93
N LEU A 598 -6.04 8.22 -21.73
CA LEU A 598 -6.23 9.35 -20.82
C LEU A 598 -5.16 9.44 -19.72
N ILE A 599 -4.39 8.37 -19.50
CA ILE A 599 -3.53 8.25 -18.32
C ILE A 599 -2.42 9.32 -18.29
N ASP A 600 -1.92 9.73 -19.46
CA ASP A 600 -0.94 10.81 -19.64
C ASP A 600 -1.44 12.19 -19.14
N LYS A 601 -2.75 12.34 -18.88
CA LYS A 601 -3.34 13.57 -18.32
C LYS A 601 -3.30 13.64 -16.79
N TYR A 602 -2.81 12.59 -16.12
CA TYR A 602 -2.80 12.50 -14.65
C TYR A 602 -1.37 12.45 -14.11
N GLN A 603 -1.17 12.91 -12.87
CA GLN A 603 0.14 12.89 -12.21
C GLN A 603 0.50 11.51 -11.66
N ALA A 604 -0.51 10.75 -11.25
CA ALA A 604 -0.38 9.43 -10.67
C ALA A 604 -1.54 8.51 -11.10
N ALA A 605 -1.35 7.21 -10.91
CA ALA A 605 -2.43 6.25 -11.02
C ALA A 605 -2.41 5.23 -9.87
N THR A 606 -3.57 4.64 -9.62
CA THR A 606 -3.72 3.48 -8.74
C THR A 606 -4.32 2.31 -9.51
N ILE A 607 -3.69 1.14 -9.48
CA ILE A 607 -4.23 -0.10 -10.03
C ILE A 607 -5.04 -0.82 -8.96
N LEU A 608 -6.24 -1.25 -9.32
CA LEU A 608 -7.14 -2.05 -8.49
C LEU A 608 -7.11 -3.50 -8.96
N GLY A 609 -6.71 -4.39 -8.05
CA GLY A 609 -6.57 -5.83 -8.30
C GLY A 609 -5.16 -6.24 -8.70
N GLY A 610 -4.89 -7.54 -8.61
CA GLY A 610 -3.55 -8.06 -8.82
C GLY A 610 -3.15 -8.31 -10.28
N GLN A 611 -2.02 -8.96 -10.50
CA GLN A 611 -1.51 -9.20 -11.87
C GLN A 611 -2.45 -10.04 -12.75
N GLY A 612 -3.27 -10.92 -12.16
CA GLY A 612 -4.32 -11.65 -12.88
C GLY A 612 -5.51 -10.78 -13.31
N ALA A 613 -5.63 -9.57 -12.75
CA ALA A 613 -6.61 -8.55 -13.14
C ALA A 613 -6.02 -7.55 -14.12
N VAL A 614 -4.93 -6.90 -13.73
CA VAL A 614 -4.18 -5.94 -14.54
C VAL A 614 -2.74 -6.42 -14.61
N ASN A 615 -2.37 -7.05 -15.73
CA ASN A 615 -1.07 -7.71 -15.88
C ASN A 615 0.11 -6.73 -15.99
N ALA A 616 1.32 -7.26 -15.88
CA ALA A 616 2.56 -6.49 -15.90
C ALA A 616 2.78 -5.67 -17.19
N ASN A 617 2.25 -6.11 -18.34
CA ASN A 617 2.34 -5.34 -19.59
C ASN A 617 1.45 -4.09 -19.53
N ILE A 618 0.22 -4.23 -19.04
CA ILE A 618 -0.69 -3.09 -18.84
C ILE A 618 -0.09 -2.13 -17.81
N GLU A 619 0.44 -2.65 -16.70
CA GLU A 619 1.13 -1.85 -15.68
C GLU A 619 2.29 -1.04 -16.28
N LYS A 620 3.16 -1.69 -17.06
CA LYS A 620 4.28 -1.04 -17.75
C LYS A 620 3.80 0.05 -18.71
N ASP A 621 2.72 -0.18 -19.44
CA ASP A 621 2.12 0.82 -20.31
C ASP A 621 1.59 2.03 -19.52
N ILE A 622 0.93 1.80 -18.37
CA ILE A 622 0.45 2.87 -17.48
C ILE A 622 1.63 3.72 -17.00
N ILE A 623 2.70 3.09 -16.53
CA ILE A 623 3.94 3.77 -16.12
C ILE A 623 4.50 4.61 -17.28
N ASN A 624 4.55 4.04 -18.49
CA ASN A 624 5.05 4.75 -19.68
C ASN A 624 4.17 5.94 -20.08
N LEU A 625 2.85 5.85 -19.89
CA LEU A 625 1.93 6.94 -20.17
C LEU A 625 2.05 8.07 -19.17
N LEU A 626 2.14 7.77 -17.87
CA LEU A 626 2.38 8.76 -16.82
C LEU A 626 3.76 9.42 -16.93
N LYS A 627 4.72 8.77 -17.60
CA LYS A 627 6.06 9.32 -17.91
C LYS A 627 6.02 10.40 -18.99
N ASN A 628 5.01 10.40 -19.86
CA ASN A 628 4.78 11.40 -20.92
C ASN A 628 3.87 12.49 -20.41
#